data_AF-A0A3L6JEY5-F1
#
_entry.id   AF-A0A3L6JEY5-F1
#
_cell.length_a   1.000
_cell.length_b   1.000
_cell.length_c   1.000
_cell.angle_alpha   90.00
_cell.angle_beta   90.00
_cell.angle_gamma   90.00
#
_symmetry.space_group_name_H-M   'P 1'
#
loop_
_entity.id
_entity.type
_entity.pdbx_description
1 polymer ?
#
loop_
_entity_poly.entity_id
_entity_poly.type
_entity_poly.pdbx_seq_one_letter_code
_entity_poly.pdbx_strand_id
1 'polypeptide(L)'
;MSDKEEKPKRETLRERVLKNLEVDAFEESDREIPVVARMNKRVVEILDSLVAIGAFKSRSEAAAALVEGAISSREDLFDEIRQQAASLSKRQDAAMKAAQDAVLGKLG
;
A
#
# COMPACT_ATOMS: atom_id res chain seq x y z
N MET A 1 -37.72 -28.78 35.38
CA MET A 1 -37.04 -27.59 34.85
C MET A 1 -36.03 -28.10 33.83
N SER A 2 -36.16 -27.71 32.57
CA SER A 2 -35.37 -28.27 31.47
C SER A 2 -34.37 -27.23 31.00
N ASP A 3 -33.09 -27.49 31.29
CA ASP A 3 -31.95 -26.77 30.71
C ASP A 3 -31.91 -27.02 29.20
N LYS A 4 -31.99 -25.95 28.42
CA LYS A 4 -31.75 -25.96 26.98
C LYS A 4 -30.29 -25.57 26.74
N GLU A 5 -29.48 -26.53 26.34
CA GLU A 5 -28.11 -26.32 25.86
C GLU A 5 -28.12 -25.44 24.58
N GLU A 6 -27.50 -24.27 24.66
CA GLU A 6 -27.22 -23.41 23.50
C GLU A 6 -26.11 -24.04 22.63
N LYS A 7 -26.44 -24.34 21.37
CA LYS A 7 -25.46 -24.84 20.39
C LYS A 7 -24.54 -23.70 19.92
N PRO A 8 -23.22 -23.92 19.79
CA PRO A 8 -22.29 -22.90 19.34
C PRO A 8 -22.57 -22.54 17.87
N LYS A 9 -22.86 -21.26 17.61
CA LYS A 9 -23.03 -20.72 16.26
C LYS A 9 -21.73 -20.92 15.48
N ARG A 10 -21.76 -21.74 14.43
CA ARG A 10 -20.66 -21.88 13.48
C ARG A 10 -20.62 -20.61 12.62
N GLU A 11 -19.51 -19.86 12.69
CA GLU A 11 -19.27 -18.70 11.82
C GLU A 11 -19.39 -19.11 10.35
N THR A 12 -20.22 -18.39 9.61
CA THR A 12 -20.43 -18.60 8.18
C THR A 12 -19.20 -18.18 7.39
N LEU A 13 -19.02 -18.72 6.18
CA LEU A 13 -17.92 -18.32 5.28
C LEU A 13 -17.92 -16.81 5.03
N ARG A 14 -19.11 -16.20 4.96
CA ARG A 14 -19.27 -14.75 4.81
C ARG A 14 -18.74 -13.98 6.01
N GLU A 15 -19.09 -14.40 7.23
CA GLU A 15 -18.60 -13.78 8.47
C GLU A 15 -17.08 -13.90 8.59
N ARG A 16 -16.51 -15.06 8.25
CA ARG A 16 -15.04 -15.24 8.22
C ARG A 16 -14.34 -14.33 7.21
N VAL A 17 -14.91 -14.15 6.02
CA VAL A 17 -14.32 -13.29 5.00
C VAL A 17 -14.40 -11.82 5.42
N LEU A 18 -15.52 -11.39 5.98
CA LEU A 18 -15.70 -10.02 6.50
C LEU A 18 -14.76 -9.75 7.68
N LYS A 19 -14.63 -10.70 8.61
CA LYS A 19 -13.72 -10.58 9.76
C LYS A 19 -12.27 -10.48 9.34
N ASN A 20 -11.85 -11.19 8.28
CA ASN A 20 -10.50 -11.05 7.73
C ASN A 20 -10.27 -9.74 6.98
N LEU A 21 -11.32 -9.04 6.55
CA LEU A 21 -11.25 -7.72 5.91
C LEU A 21 -11.33 -6.57 6.93
N GLU A 22 -11.99 -6.80 8.08
CA GLU A 22 -12.20 -5.80 9.15
C GLU A 22 -11.00 -5.65 10.11
N VAL A 23 -10.07 -6.61 10.16
CA VAL A 23 -8.95 -6.58 11.11
C VAL A 23 -7.94 -5.44 10.85
N ASP A 24 -7.95 -4.83 9.67
CA ASP A 24 -7.07 -3.71 9.32
C ASP A 24 -7.83 -2.42 8.99
N ALA A 25 -8.96 -2.16 9.66
CA ALA A 25 -9.56 -0.83 9.63
C ALA A 25 -8.70 0.12 10.51
N PHE A 26 -7.58 0.56 9.92
CA PHE A 26 -6.57 1.42 10.54
C PHE A 26 -7.16 2.75 11.02
N GLU A 27 -7.28 2.88 12.34
CA GLU A 27 -7.20 4.17 13.02
C GLU A 27 -5.72 4.60 13.08
N GLU A 28 -5.19 5.15 11.99
CA GLU A 28 -3.96 5.94 12.11
C GLU A 28 -4.05 7.17 11.21
N SER A 29 -3.92 8.31 11.86
CA SER A 29 -4.07 9.66 11.33
C SER A 29 -2.91 10.05 10.41
N ASP A 30 -2.63 9.24 9.40
CA ASP A 30 -1.60 9.55 8.41
C ASP A 30 -2.21 10.39 7.29
N ARG A 31 -1.48 11.41 6.84
CA ARG A 31 -2.01 12.34 5.84
C ARG A 31 -2.19 11.60 4.53
N GLU A 32 -3.43 11.49 4.05
CA GLU A 32 -3.70 10.93 2.72
C GLU A 32 -3.01 11.77 1.62
N ILE A 33 -2.14 11.14 0.85
CA ILE A 33 -1.45 11.78 -0.28
C ILE A 33 -2.11 11.31 -1.59
N PRO A 34 -2.76 12.20 -2.35
CA PRO A 34 -3.36 11.82 -3.62
C PRO A 34 -2.25 11.54 -4.65
N VAL A 35 -2.30 10.37 -5.27
CA VAL A 35 -1.39 9.95 -6.34
C VAL A 35 -2.18 9.67 -7.61
N VAL A 36 -1.67 10.10 -8.75
CA VAL A 36 -2.23 9.78 -10.08
C VAL A 36 -1.30 8.77 -10.75
N ALA A 37 -1.83 7.63 -11.16
CA ALA A 37 -1.09 6.57 -11.83
C ALA A 37 -1.71 6.20 -13.18
N ARG A 38 -0.87 5.83 -14.14
CA ARG A 38 -1.31 5.18 -15.38
C ARG A 38 -1.31 3.68 -15.17
N MET A 39 -2.42 3.03 -15.47
CA MET A 39 -2.57 1.58 -15.34
C MET A 39 -3.03 0.99 -16.67
N ASN A 40 -2.75 -0.29 -16.90
CA ASN A 40 -3.28 -0.98 -18.06
C ASN A 40 -4.81 -1.14 -17.92
N LYS A 41 -5.51 -1.27 -19.05
CA LYS A 41 -6.97 -1.41 -19.06
C LYS A 41 -7.44 -2.59 -18.21
N ARG A 42 -6.74 -3.73 -18.31
CA ARG A 42 -7.06 -4.96 -17.58
C ARG A 42 -7.07 -4.77 -16.07
N VAL A 43 -6.12 -4.01 -15.50
CA VAL A 43 -6.09 -3.75 -14.06
C VAL A 43 -7.25 -2.86 -13.65
N VAL A 44 -7.57 -1.82 -14.43
CA VAL A 44 -8.73 -0.96 -14.15
C VAL A 44 -10.02 -1.78 -14.16
N GLU A 45 -10.20 -2.70 -15.11
CA GLU A 45 -11.36 -3.59 -15.18
C GLU A 45 -11.46 -4.54 -13.96
N ILE A 46 -10.32 -4.99 -13.42
CA ILE A 46 -10.29 -5.79 -12.17
C ILE A 46 -10.71 -4.92 -10.99
N LEU A 47 -10.17 -3.71 -10.86
CA LEU A 47 -10.56 -2.77 -9.80
C LEU A 47 -12.06 -2.46 -9.85
N ASP A 48 -12.59 -2.24 -11.05
CA ASP A 48 -14.03 -2.04 -11.28
C ASP A 48 -14.86 -3.24 -10.81
N SER A 49 -14.40 -4.45 -11.13
CA SER A 49 -15.08 -5.68 -10.72
C SER A 49 -15.13 -5.80 -9.19
N LEU A 50 -14.03 -5.46 -8.52
CA LEU A 50 -13.93 -5.50 -7.05
C LEU A 50 -14.87 -4.49 -6.37
N VAL A 51 -15.02 -3.29 -6.95
CA VAL A 51 -15.99 -2.30 -6.49
C VAL A 51 -17.42 -2.75 -6.77
N ALA A 52 -17.68 -3.29 -7.97
CA ALA A 52 -19.01 -3.72 -8.39
C ALA A 52 -19.57 -4.85 -7.52
N ILE A 53 -18.73 -5.77 -7.06
CA ILE A 53 -19.15 -6.84 -6.11
C ILE A 53 -19.24 -6.36 -4.66
N GLY A 54 -18.91 -5.09 -4.38
CA GLY A 54 -18.95 -4.49 -3.06
C GLY A 54 -17.79 -4.91 -2.14
N ALA A 55 -16.70 -5.44 -2.68
CA ALA A 55 -15.50 -5.75 -1.88
C ALA A 55 -14.78 -4.49 -1.42
N PHE A 56 -14.85 -3.41 -2.21
CA PHE A 56 -14.37 -2.08 -1.86
C PHE A 56 -15.42 -1.02 -2.21
N LYS A 57 -15.43 0.11 -1.49
CA LYS A 57 -16.33 1.23 -1.71
C LYS A 57 -15.93 2.06 -2.93
N SER A 58 -14.65 2.04 -3.31
CA SER A 58 -14.13 2.82 -4.44
C SER A 58 -12.90 2.18 -5.10
N ARG A 59 -12.59 2.62 -6.34
CA ARG A 59 -11.38 2.16 -7.06
C ARG A 59 -10.09 2.56 -6.35
N SER A 60 -10.06 3.75 -5.74
CA SER A 60 -8.90 4.24 -4.98
C SER A 60 -8.63 3.39 -3.74
N GLU A 61 -9.69 3.00 -3.02
CA GLU A 61 -9.58 2.09 -1.87
C GLU A 61 -9.07 0.71 -2.29
N ALA A 62 -9.64 0.15 -3.36
CA ALA A 62 -9.19 -1.13 -3.91
C ALA A 62 -7.71 -1.09 -4.35
N ALA A 63 -7.30 0.01 -5.01
CA ALA A 63 -5.93 0.19 -5.44
C ALA A 63 -4.97 0.36 -4.25
N ALA A 64 -5.34 1.15 -3.24
CA ALA A 64 -4.55 1.35 -2.04
C ALA A 64 -4.32 0.03 -1.29
N ALA A 65 -5.39 -0.72 -1.01
CA ALA A 65 -5.32 -2.00 -0.30
C ALA A 65 -4.45 -3.04 -1.04
N LEU A 66 -4.55 -3.10 -2.37
CA LEU A 66 -3.72 -4.02 -3.17
C LEU A 66 -2.24 -3.62 -3.18
N VAL A 67 -1.95 -2.31 -3.26
CA VAL A 67 -0.57 -1.79 -3.23
C VAL A 67 0.04 -2.02 -1.85
N GLU A 68 -0.71 -1.74 -0.79
CA GLU A 68 -0.29 -1.97 0.59
C GLU A 68 0.00 -3.45 0.83
N GLY A 69 -0.93 -4.35 0.49
CA GLY A 69 -0.69 -5.79 0.62
C GLY A 69 0.53 -6.28 -0.17
N ALA A 70 0.79 -5.69 -1.34
CA ALA A 70 1.98 -6.00 -2.14
C ALA A 70 3.28 -5.51 -1.47
N ILE A 71 3.25 -4.36 -0.78
CA ILE A 71 4.38 -3.84 -0.01
C ILE A 71 4.60 -4.67 1.24
N SER A 72 3.57 -4.88 2.07
CA SER A 72 3.66 -5.61 3.34
C SER A 72 4.06 -7.07 3.15
N SER A 73 3.66 -7.72 2.05
CA SER A 73 4.11 -9.09 1.73
C SER A 73 5.61 -9.21 1.39
N ARG A 74 6.32 -8.08 1.26
CA ARG A 74 7.73 -8.00 0.87
C ARG A 74 8.47 -6.91 1.64
N GLU A 75 8.07 -6.67 2.89
CA GLU A 75 8.53 -5.54 3.71
C GLU A 75 10.06 -5.44 3.77
N ASP A 76 10.75 -6.56 4.05
CA ASP A 76 12.22 -6.65 4.07
C ASP A 76 12.87 -6.15 2.76
N LEU A 77 12.33 -6.55 1.61
CA LEU A 77 12.87 -6.20 0.30
C LEU A 77 12.59 -4.74 -0.05
N PHE A 78 11.45 -4.19 0.37
CA PHE A 78 11.14 -2.78 0.18
C PHE A 78 11.99 -1.88 1.09
N ASP A 79 12.31 -2.33 2.30
CA ASP A 79 13.25 -1.64 3.19
C ASP A 79 14.66 -1.57 2.58
N GLU A 80 15.15 -2.68 2.01
CA GLU A 80 16.41 -2.69 1.27
C GLU A 80 16.39 -1.71 0.08
N ILE A 81 15.32 -1.72 -0.73
CA ILE A 81 15.14 -0.77 -1.85
C ILE A 81 15.15 0.67 -1.35
N ARG A 82 14.47 0.96 -0.24
CA ARG A 82 14.40 2.30 0.34
C ARG A 82 15.77 2.78 0.79
N GLN A 83 16.55 1.93 1.45
CA GLN A 83 17.92 2.24 1.86
C GLN A 83 18.82 2.50 0.64
N GLN A 84 18.70 1.67 -0.40
CA GLN A 84 19.45 1.83 -1.64
C GLN A 84 19.08 3.14 -2.37
N ALA A 85 17.79 3.44 -2.50
CA ALA A 85 17.30 4.67 -3.12
C ALA A 85 17.80 5.93 -2.36
N ALA A 86 17.75 5.90 -1.03
CA ALA A 86 18.29 6.98 -0.20
C ALA A 86 19.80 7.15 -0.38
N SER A 87 20.55 6.05 -0.48
CA SER A 87 21.99 6.10 -0.74
C SER A 87 22.32 6.66 -2.12
N LEU A 88 21.49 6.36 -3.13
CA LEU A 88 21.66 6.84 -4.50
C LEU A 88 21.41 8.35 -4.57
N SER A 89 20.34 8.84 -3.94
CA SER A 89 20.05 10.28 -3.86
C SER A 89 21.22 11.05 -3.26
N LYS A 90 21.75 10.58 -2.12
CA LYS A 90 22.93 11.21 -1.47
C LYS A 90 24.16 11.25 -2.37
N ARG A 91 24.39 10.20 -3.16
CA ARG A 91 25.50 10.14 -4.12
C ARG A 91 25.29 11.10 -5.29
N GLN A 92 24.07 11.22 -5.81
CA GLN A 92 23.73 12.19 -6.84
C GLN A 92 23.90 13.63 -6.34
N ASP A 93 23.42 13.93 -5.13
CA ASP A 93 23.57 15.25 -4.54
C ASP A 93 25.04 15.62 -4.32
N ALA A 94 25.84 14.67 -3.83
CA ALA A 94 27.28 14.85 -3.66
C ALA A 94 28.01 15.04 -5.01
N ALA A 95 27.62 14.29 -6.05
CA ALA A 95 28.19 14.42 -7.38
C ALA A 95 27.82 15.77 -8.04
N MET A 96 26.57 16.22 -7.89
CA MET A 96 26.15 17.54 -8.35
C MET A 96 26.92 18.64 -7.65
N LYS A 97 27.09 18.56 -6.33
CA LYS A 97 27.87 19.53 -5.57
C LYS A 97 29.33 19.57 -6.01
N ALA A 98 29.97 18.42 -6.17
CA ALA A 98 31.35 18.33 -6.66
C ALA A 98 31.51 18.90 -8.09
N ALA A 99 30.53 18.66 -8.97
CA ALA A 99 30.52 19.23 -10.30
C ALA A 99 30.36 20.77 -10.27
N GLN A 100 29.48 21.27 -9.39
CA GLN A 100 29.25 22.70 -9.22
C GLN A 100 30.50 23.42 -8.68
N ASP A 101 31.16 22.83 -7.69
CA ASP A 101 32.42 23.35 -7.12
C ASP A 101 33.56 23.34 -8.15
N ALA A 102 33.66 22.29 -8.97
CA ALA A 102 34.68 22.19 -10.03
C ALA A 102 34.45 23.17 -11.19
N VAL A 103 33.20 23.52 -11.48
CA VAL A 103 32.86 24.53 -12.50
C VAL A 103 33.14 25.95 -11.97
N LEU A 104 32.74 26.24 -10.74
CA LEU A 104 32.98 27.55 -10.10
C LEU A 104 34.46 27.79 -9.83
N GLY A 105 35.21 26.77 -9.41
CA GLY A 105 36.66 26.85 -9.18
C GLY A 105 37.52 27.00 -10.43
N LYS A 106 36.95 26.79 -11.64
CA LYS A 106 37.62 27.05 -12.92
C LYS A 106 37.33 28.45 -13.48
N LEU A 107 36.42 29.20 -12.85
CA LEU A 107 35.98 30.54 -13.28
C LEU A 107 36.55 31.67 -12.39
N GLY A 108 37.33 31.34 -11.35
CA GLY A 108 38.10 32.29 -10.53
C GLY A 108 39.60 32.11 -10.76
#